data_AF-A0A7L5FLF9-F1
#
_entry.id   AF-A0A7L5FLF9-F1
#
_cell.length_a   1.000
_cell.length_b   1.000
_cell.length_c   1.000
_cell.angle_alpha   90.00
_cell.angle_beta   90.00
_cell.angle_gamma   90.00
#
_symmetry.space_group_name_H-M   'P 1'
#
loop_
_entity.id
_entity.type
_entity.pdbx_description
1 polymer ?
#
loop_
_entity_poly.entity_id
_entity_poly.type
_entity_poly.pdbx_seq_one_letter_code
_entity_poly.pdbx_strand_id
1 'polypeptide(L)'
;MKTITRKFRLPLGLLFSSVFLISCLETKENEVAEVTIEQPAVEAASQKYADIVQESLNVMQDFNFDGLGTYFANDVQWYWPNGGMETRSIIKGKENVINFWKNWRETSGVESMQFYNSDFMPLKTNKSTDQYNVVGVVVLYYGDVTIYGKAGSTIVRQHIVFSFNDDDKIQKVFSYYDRTGIVQLLNVDLSSSN
;
A
#
# COMPACT_ATOMS: atom_id res chain seq x y z
N MET A 1 -114.72 11.84 2.31
CA MET A 1 -114.72 12.70 3.52
C MET A 1 -114.32 11.86 4.73
N LYS A 2 -113.06 11.96 5.14
CA LYS A 2 -112.55 11.74 6.51
C LYS A 2 -111.03 11.93 6.49
N THR A 3 -110.65 13.16 6.75
CA THR A 3 -109.34 13.58 7.25
C THR A 3 -109.14 12.95 8.64
N ILE A 4 -107.93 12.52 8.99
CA ILE A 4 -107.34 12.73 10.33
C ILE A 4 -105.82 12.56 10.23
N THR A 5 -105.17 13.52 10.88
CA THR A 5 -103.76 13.90 10.86
C THR A 5 -103.03 13.46 12.15
N ARG A 6 -101.69 13.53 12.08
CA ARG A 6 -100.67 13.58 13.17
C ARG A 6 -100.23 12.20 13.74
N LYS A 7 -98.94 11.95 14.02
CA LYS A 7 -97.90 12.85 14.55
C LYS A 7 -96.50 12.58 14.00
N PHE A 8 -95.80 13.68 13.80
CA PHE A 8 -94.38 13.91 13.59
C PHE A 8 -93.55 13.46 14.79
N ARG A 9 -92.44 12.73 14.57
CA ARG A 9 -91.22 12.76 15.40
C ARG A 9 -90.02 12.43 14.51
N LEU A 10 -89.25 13.45 14.17
CA LEU A 10 -87.89 13.35 13.62
C LEU A 10 -86.93 13.82 14.73
N PRO A 11 -85.92 13.03 15.12
CA PRO A 11 -84.63 13.57 15.53
C PRO A 11 -83.69 13.46 14.30
N LEU A 12 -83.29 14.55 13.66
CA LEU A 12 -82.27 15.52 14.08
C LEU A 12 -80.91 14.86 14.37
N GLY A 13 -79.91 15.22 13.57
CA GLY A 13 -78.48 15.06 13.89
C GLY A 13 -77.79 14.01 13.04
N LEU A 14 -77.54 14.27 11.75
CA LEU A 14 -76.28 14.83 11.23
C LEU A 14 -75.02 14.01 11.58
N LEU A 15 -74.43 13.46 10.50
CA LEU A 15 -73.03 13.62 10.13
C LEU A 15 -71.99 13.44 11.25
N PHE A 16 -71.34 12.29 11.29
CA PHE A 16 -69.88 12.19 11.40
C PHE A 16 -69.46 10.76 10.98
N SER A 17 -69.58 10.47 9.68
CA SER A 17 -69.11 9.22 9.07
C SER A 17 -67.96 9.54 8.13
N SER A 18 -66.80 9.96 8.66
CA SER A 18 -65.55 10.07 7.89
C SER A 18 -64.37 10.63 8.71
N VAL A 19 -64.01 10.07 9.86
CA VAL A 19 -62.65 10.26 10.43
C VAL A 19 -62.23 9.02 11.24
N PHE A 20 -61.97 7.90 10.57
CA PHE A 20 -61.32 6.73 11.22
C PHE A 20 -60.41 5.94 10.27
N LEU A 21 -59.86 6.58 9.23
CA LEU A 21 -58.92 5.96 8.28
C LEU A 21 -57.63 6.78 8.09
N ILE A 22 -57.25 7.60 9.08
CA ILE A 22 -55.95 8.32 9.06
C ILE A 22 -55.30 8.22 10.45
N SER A 23 -54.83 7.02 10.83
CA SER A 23 -53.78 6.95 11.87
C SER A 23 -52.92 5.69 11.83
N CYS A 24 -52.94 4.89 10.75
CA CYS A 24 -52.02 3.75 10.58
C CYS A 24 -51.42 3.66 9.17
N LEU A 25 -51.29 4.79 8.50
CA LEU A 25 -50.29 4.97 7.43
C LEU A 25 -49.32 6.04 7.91
N GLU A 26 -48.68 5.76 9.04
CA GLU A 26 -47.35 6.29 9.25
C GLU A 26 -46.46 5.46 8.32
N THR A 27 -46.37 5.90 7.07
CA THR A 27 -45.26 5.47 6.22
C THR A 27 -44.03 6.01 6.90
N LYS A 28 -43.47 5.23 7.83
CA LYS A 28 -42.07 5.34 8.19
C LYS A 28 -41.35 5.12 6.87
N GLU A 29 -41.01 6.23 6.23
CA GLU A 29 -39.91 6.29 5.30
C GLU A 29 -38.77 5.61 6.05
N ASN A 30 -38.50 4.36 5.67
CA ASN A 30 -37.30 3.69 6.11
C ASN A 30 -36.20 4.53 5.49
N GLU A 31 -35.68 5.48 6.27
CA GLU A 31 -34.37 6.06 6.06
C GLU A 31 -33.45 4.85 5.96
N VAL A 32 -33.14 4.49 4.70
CA VAL A 32 -32.11 3.50 4.42
C VAL A 32 -30.86 4.19 4.91
N ALA A 33 -30.48 3.93 6.16
CA ALA A 33 -29.21 4.36 6.70
C ALA A 33 -28.17 3.94 5.67
N GLU A 34 -27.52 4.92 5.05
CA GLU A 34 -26.44 4.68 4.12
C GLU A 34 -25.37 3.93 4.91
N VAL A 35 -25.30 2.62 4.72
CA VAL A 35 -24.26 1.80 5.33
C VAL A 35 -22.98 2.18 4.62
N THR A 36 -22.28 3.16 5.18
CA THR A 36 -20.94 3.53 4.73
C THR A 36 -20.05 2.33 5.06
N ILE A 37 -19.76 1.49 4.06
CA ILE A 37 -18.79 0.41 4.21
C ILE A 37 -17.43 1.10 4.34
N GLU A 38 -16.88 1.08 5.55
CA GLU A 38 -15.54 1.63 5.77
C GLU A 38 -14.54 0.79 4.98
N GLN A 39 -13.78 1.45 4.10
CA GLN A 39 -12.76 0.77 3.30
C GLN A 39 -11.69 0.19 4.23
N PRO A 40 -11.25 -1.07 4.03
CA PRO A 40 -10.20 -1.65 4.84
C PRO A 40 -8.91 -0.83 4.71
N ALA A 41 -8.17 -0.72 5.82
CA ALA A 41 -6.91 0.03 5.85
C ALA A 41 -5.88 -0.53 4.85
N VAL A 42 -5.89 -1.84 4.64
CA VAL A 42 -5.03 -2.57 3.70
C VAL A 42 -5.85 -3.60 2.95
N GLU A 43 -5.61 -3.75 1.65
CA GLU A 43 -6.19 -4.78 0.79
C GLU A 43 -5.12 -5.43 -0.10
N ALA A 44 -5.41 -6.57 -0.71
CA ALA A 44 -4.50 -7.19 -1.66
C ALA A 44 -4.40 -6.33 -2.93
N ALA A 45 -3.18 -6.16 -3.47
CA ALA A 45 -2.95 -5.50 -4.75
C ALA A 45 -2.72 -6.54 -5.86
N SER A 46 -2.69 -6.07 -7.11
CA SER A 46 -2.46 -6.91 -8.28
C SER A 46 -1.07 -7.57 -8.25
N GLN A 47 -1.00 -8.82 -8.70
CA GLN A 47 0.26 -9.56 -8.84
C GLN A 47 1.28 -8.84 -9.73
N LYS A 48 0.83 -7.99 -10.67
CA LYS A 48 1.72 -7.23 -11.56
C LYS A 48 2.83 -6.47 -10.82
N TYR A 49 2.55 -6.01 -9.59
CA TYR A 49 3.52 -5.25 -8.80
C TYR A 49 4.62 -6.15 -8.22
N ALA A 50 4.27 -7.38 -7.83
CA ALA A 50 5.26 -8.38 -7.45
C ALA A 50 6.15 -8.75 -8.64
N ASP A 51 5.58 -8.88 -9.84
CA ASP A 51 6.35 -9.15 -11.07
C ASP A 51 7.34 -8.01 -11.36
N ILE A 52 6.92 -6.74 -11.20
CA ILE A 52 7.81 -5.58 -11.34
C ILE A 52 8.96 -5.64 -10.34
N VAL A 53 8.69 -5.94 -9.06
CA VAL A 53 9.75 -6.06 -8.05
C VAL A 53 10.69 -7.21 -8.39
N GLN A 54 10.16 -8.38 -8.75
CA GLN A 54 10.97 -9.53 -9.12
C GLN A 54 11.92 -9.21 -10.28
N GLU A 55 11.41 -8.59 -11.35
CA GLU A 55 12.25 -8.18 -12.47
C GLU A 55 13.27 -7.10 -12.08
N SER A 56 12.91 -6.17 -11.18
CA SER A 56 13.86 -5.19 -10.65
C SER A 56 15.01 -5.85 -9.86
N LEU A 57 14.72 -6.93 -9.13
CA LEU A 57 15.74 -7.70 -8.40
C LEU A 57 16.60 -8.53 -9.36
N ASN A 58 16.02 -9.07 -10.44
CA ASN A 58 16.77 -9.78 -11.48
C ASN A 58 17.81 -8.86 -12.14
N VAL A 59 17.39 -7.66 -12.60
CA VAL A 59 18.33 -6.70 -13.20
C VAL A 59 19.36 -6.20 -12.19
N MET A 60 18.98 -6.08 -10.92
CA MET A 60 19.91 -5.74 -9.84
C MET A 60 20.97 -6.83 -9.71
N GLN A 61 20.58 -8.11 -9.62
CA GLN A 61 21.47 -9.27 -9.54
C GLN A 61 22.45 -9.34 -10.72
N ASP A 62 22.00 -8.99 -11.93
CA ASP A 62 22.84 -8.96 -13.13
C ASP A 62 23.76 -7.72 -13.19
N PHE A 63 23.75 -6.87 -12.15
CA PHE A 63 24.41 -5.56 -12.10
C PHE A 63 24.04 -4.65 -13.27
N ASN A 64 22.86 -4.85 -13.86
CA ASN A 64 22.31 -3.98 -14.89
C ASN A 64 21.61 -2.77 -14.24
N PHE A 65 22.40 -1.86 -13.68
CA PHE A 65 21.87 -0.71 -12.93
C PHE A 65 21.17 0.31 -13.83
N ASP A 66 21.54 0.41 -15.11
CA ASP A 66 20.78 1.22 -16.07
C ASP A 66 19.40 0.60 -16.33
N GLY A 67 19.32 -0.73 -16.44
CA GLY A 67 18.07 -1.49 -16.47
C GLY A 67 17.25 -1.31 -15.20
N LEU A 68 17.89 -1.34 -14.01
CA LEU A 68 17.24 -1.08 -12.73
C LEU A 68 16.54 0.29 -12.72
N GLY A 69 17.17 1.31 -13.30
CA GLY A 69 16.60 2.64 -13.42
C GLY A 69 15.28 2.71 -14.19
N THR A 70 14.96 1.71 -15.03
CA THR A 70 13.69 1.68 -15.76
C THR A 70 12.49 1.36 -14.86
N TYR A 71 12.71 0.77 -13.68
CA TYR A 71 11.66 0.46 -12.70
C TYR A 71 11.42 1.59 -11.70
N PHE A 72 12.34 2.56 -11.60
CA PHE A 72 12.29 3.63 -10.61
C PHE A 72 11.61 4.89 -11.13
N ALA A 73 10.85 5.54 -10.25
CA ALA A 73 10.38 6.90 -10.44
C ALA A 73 11.57 7.87 -10.44
N ASN A 74 11.45 9.02 -11.10
CA ASN A 74 12.54 9.99 -11.19
C ASN A 74 12.99 10.50 -9.81
N ASP A 75 12.05 10.60 -8.87
CA ASP A 75 12.21 11.10 -7.50
C ASP A 75 12.31 9.96 -6.45
N VAL A 76 12.64 8.74 -6.87
CA VAL A 76 12.75 7.57 -5.98
C VAL A 76 13.60 7.86 -4.74
N GLN A 77 13.17 7.33 -3.60
CA GLN A 77 13.89 7.44 -2.33
C GLN A 77 14.30 6.05 -1.84
N TRP A 78 15.61 5.85 -1.67
CA TRP A 78 16.18 4.61 -1.17
C TRP A 78 16.59 4.78 0.30
N TYR A 79 15.94 4.04 1.18
CA TYR A 79 16.15 4.10 2.63
C TYR A 79 16.99 2.90 3.09
N TRP A 80 18.16 3.18 3.67
CA TRP A 80 19.08 2.17 4.16
C TRP A 80 18.61 1.52 5.47
N PRO A 81 19.08 0.32 5.83
CA PRO A 81 18.69 -0.35 7.07
C PRO A 81 19.47 0.18 8.29
N ASN A 82 19.94 1.44 8.24
CA ASN A 82 20.66 2.09 9.32
C ASN A 82 19.78 3.10 10.07
N GLY A 83 20.18 3.42 11.30
CA GLY A 83 19.53 4.46 12.10
C GLY A 83 18.07 4.17 12.48
N GLY A 84 17.51 5.09 13.24
CA GLY A 84 16.08 5.17 13.52
C GLY A 84 15.37 6.07 12.50
N MET A 85 14.10 6.38 12.76
CA MET A 85 13.24 7.23 11.94
C MET A 85 13.94 8.48 11.37
N GLU A 86 14.58 9.26 12.24
CA GLU A 86 15.18 10.58 11.90
C GLU A 86 16.64 10.49 11.46
N THR A 87 17.29 9.34 11.65
CA THR A 87 18.73 9.17 11.44
C THR A 87 19.06 8.17 10.35
N ARG A 88 18.02 7.61 9.70
CA ARG A 88 18.18 6.71 8.58
C ARG A 88 18.74 7.45 7.38
N SER A 89 19.79 6.89 6.78
CA SER A 89 20.37 7.43 5.56
C SER A 89 19.42 7.21 4.38
N ILE A 90 19.28 8.23 3.54
CA ILE A 90 18.40 8.21 2.37
C ILE A 90 19.17 8.71 1.15
N ILE A 91 19.08 7.98 0.04
CA ILE A 91 19.50 8.48 -1.27
C ILE A 91 18.23 8.87 -2.02
N LYS A 92 18.19 10.10 -2.57
CA LYS A 92 17.02 10.65 -3.26
C LYS A 92 17.33 10.90 -4.73
N GLY A 93 16.38 10.57 -5.59
CA GLY A 93 16.47 10.73 -7.04
C GLY A 93 17.07 9.51 -7.72
N LYS A 94 16.48 9.13 -8.85
CA LYS A 94 16.86 7.93 -9.62
C LYS A 94 18.34 7.91 -9.99
N GLU A 95 18.84 9.03 -10.51
CA GLU A 95 20.24 9.15 -10.93
C GLU A 95 21.20 8.88 -9.77
N ASN A 96 20.93 9.45 -8.59
CA ASN A 96 21.77 9.25 -7.40
C ASN A 96 21.74 7.80 -6.91
N VAL A 97 20.57 7.14 -6.95
CA VAL A 97 20.45 5.72 -6.59
C VAL A 97 21.24 4.84 -7.57
N ILE A 98 21.11 5.09 -8.88
CA ILE A 98 21.84 4.31 -9.89
C ILE A 98 23.35 4.54 -9.80
N ASN A 99 23.78 5.79 -9.63
CA ASN A 99 25.20 6.13 -9.47
C ASN A 99 25.79 5.50 -8.20
N PHE A 100 25.04 5.46 -7.10
CA PHE A 100 25.45 4.76 -5.90
C PHE A 100 25.72 3.28 -6.18
N TRP A 101 24.78 2.57 -6.83
CA TRP A 101 24.93 1.14 -7.08
C TRP A 101 26.07 0.82 -8.05
N LYS A 102 26.26 1.65 -9.07
CA LYS A 102 27.43 1.59 -9.97
C LYS A 102 28.74 1.75 -9.21
N ASN A 103 28.85 2.81 -8.40
CA ASN A 103 30.04 3.06 -7.58
C ASN A 103 30.28 1.92 -6.57
N TRP A 104 29.22 1.41 -5.92
CA TRP A 104 29.33 0.27 -5.00
C TRP A 104 29.93 -0.94 -5.71
N ARG A 105 29.46 -1.27 -6.92
CA ARG A 105 30.01 -2.36 -7.73
C ARG A 105 31.50 -2.13 -8.05
N GLU A 106 31.87 -0.93 -8.46
CA GLU A 106 33.24 -0.58 -8.85
C GLU A 106 34.22 -0.59 -7.67
N THR A 107 33.77 -0.22 -6.47
CA THR A 107 34.66 0.07 -5.33
C THR A 107 34.66 -1.01 -4.25
N SER A 108 33.60 -1.83 -4.14
CA SER A 108 33.46 -2.78 -3.03
C SER A 108 34.20 -4.11 -3.20
N GLY A 109 34.62 -4.44 -4.43
CA GLY A 109 35.19 -5.76 -4.73
C GLY A 109 34.17 -6.91 -4.71
N VAL A 110 32.87 -6.60 -4.75
CA VAL A 110 31.81 -7.57 -5.04
C VAL A 110 32.07 -8.20 -6.41
N GLU A 111 31.79 -9.49 -6.57
CA GLU A 111 31.97 -10.27 -7.80
C GLU A 111 30.63 -10.67 -8.42
N SER A 112 29.68 -11.14 -7.61
CA SER A 112 28.30 -11.44 -8.01
C SER A 112 27.35 -11.36 -6.81
N MET A 113 26.05 -11.37 -7.06
CA MET A 113 25.04 -11.61 -6.04
C MET A 113 23.87 -12.42 -6.60
N GLN A 114 23.13 -13.10 -5.74
CA GLN A 114 22.01 -13.94 -6.13
C GLN A 114 20.87 -13.82 -5.12
N PHE A 115 19.66 -13.54 -5.61
CA PHE A 115 18.44 -13.55 -4.81
C PHE A 115 17.75 -14.93 -4.87
N TYR A 116 17.25 -15.41 -3.74
CA TYR A 116 16.55 -16.69 -3.64
C TYR A 116 15.62 -16.70 -2.44
N ASN A 117 14.75 -17.72 -2.35
CA ASN A 117 13.68 -17.81 -1.35
C ASN A 117 12.79 -16.55 -1.33
N SER A 118 12.50 -16.00 -2.51
CA SER A 118 11.81 -14.73 -2.68
C SER A 118 10.29 -14.89 -2.55
N ASP A 119 9.73 -14.25 -1.53
CA ASP A 119 8.30 -14.07 -1.34
C ASP A 119 7.92 -12.60 -1.62
N PHE A 120 6.89 -12.40 -2.44
CA PHE A 120 6.38 -11.09 -2.81
C PHE A 120 4.91 -10.96 -2.42
N MET A 121 4.60 -10.00 -1.56
CA MET A 121 3.24 -9.73 -1.11
C MET A 121 2.79 -8.34 -1.57
N PRO A 122 2.07 -8.25 -2.69
CA PRO A 122 1.51 -6.98 -3.17
C PRO A 122 0.29 -6.59 -2.34
N LEU A 123 0.34 -5.40 -1.75
CA LEU A 123 -0.70 -4.81 -0.91
C LEU A 123 -1.04 -3.41 -1.40
N LYS A 124 -2.24 -2.94 -1.09
CA LYS A 124 -2.64 -1.56 -1.27
C LYS A 124 -3.05 -0.98 0.07
N THR A 125 -2.41 0.12 0.46
CA THR A 125 -2.70 0.87 1.68
C THR A 125 -3.67 2.01 1.35
N ASN A 126 -4.87 1.98 1.94
CA ASN A 126 -5.90 3.00 1.71
C ASN A 126 -5.85 4.13 2.75
N LYS A 127 -5.25 3.86 3.90
CA LYS A 127 -4.92 4.83 4.95
C LYS A 127 -3.51 4.55 5.41
N SER A 128 -2.64 5.56 5.46
CA SER A 128 -1.33 5.37 6.06
C SER A 128 -1.48 5.27 7.57
N THR A 129 -0.91 4.23 8.15
CA THR A 129 -0.66 4.13 9.59
C THR A 129 0.83 4.27 9.91
N ASP A 130 1.67 4.46 8.89
CA ASP A 130 3.11 4.62 9.03
C ASP A 130 3.55 6.08 8.96
N GLN A 131 4.70 6.36 9.55
CA GLN A 131 5.33 7.68 9.64
C GLN A 131 5.86 8.20 8.29
N TYR A 132 5.95 7.34 7.27
CA TYR A 132 6.40 7.71 5.92
C TYR A 132 5.22 8.08 5.01
N ASN A 133 4.00 8.07 5.55
CA ASN A 133 2.74 8.37 4.89
C ASN A 133 2.56 7.57 3.60
N VAL A 134 2.89 6.27 3.62
CA VAL A 134 2.76 5.41 2.44
C VAL A 134 1.29 5.05 2.22
N VAL A 135 0.68 5.73 1.25
CA VAL A 135 -0.64 5.43 0.70
C VAL A 135 -0.44 4.95 -0.74
N GLY A 136 -1.21 3.95 -1.17
CA GLY A 136 -1.13 3.37 -2.50
C GLY A 136 -0.58 1.95 -2.50
N VAL A 137 0.01 1.53 -3.61
CA VAL A 137 0.49 0.14 -3.74
C VAL A 137 1.88 -0.01 -3.15
N VAL A 138 2.06 -1.09 -2.38
CA VAL A 138 3.35 -1.55 -1.87
C VAL A 138 3.54 -3.03 -2.16
N VAL A 139 4.78 -3.47 -2.24
CA VAL A 139 5.16 -4.89 -2.23
C VAL A 139 6.07 -5.11 -1.04
N LEU A 140 5.64 -6.00 -0.14
CA LEU A 140 6.53 -6.54 0.89
C LEU A 140 7.32 -7.68 0.26
N TYR A 141 8.64 -7.56 0.29
CA TYR A 141 9.57 -8.57 -0.16
C TYR A 141 10.28 -9.18 1.04
N TYR A 142 10.26 -10.51 1.11
CA TYR A 142 11.08 -11.30 2.02
C TYR A 142 11.90 -12.27 1.19
N GLY A 143 13.20 -12.36 1.45
CA GLY A 143 14.05 -13.31 0.75
C GLY A 143 15.48 -13.25 1.24
N ASP A 144 16.34 -14.06 0.65
CA ASP A 144 17.76 -14.09 0.97
C ASP A 144 18.55 -13.58 -0.24
N VAL A 145 19.65 -12.85 0.02
CA VAL A 145 20.65 -12.50 -0.98
C VAL A 145 22.00 -13.08 -0.59
N THR A 146 22.61 -13.87 -1.47
CA THR A 146 24.01 -14.26 -1.33
C THR A 146 24.85 -13.25 -2.09
N ILE A 147 25.83 -12.65 -1.42
CA ILE A 147 26.79 -11.72 -2.03
C ILE A 147 28.15 -12.40 -2.03
N TYR A 148 28.78 -12.44 -3.19
CA TYR A 148 30.11 -13.01 -3.40
C TYR A 148 31.11 -11.87 -3.61
N GLY A 149 32.24 -11.94 -2.92
CA GLY A 149 33.40 -11.09 -3.14
C GLY A 149 34.67 -11.92 -3.21
N LYS A 150 35.80 -11.28 -3.50
CA LYS A 150 37.09 -11.96 -3.66
C LYS A 150 37.50 -12.84 -2.47
N ALA A 151 37.08 -12.47 -1.26
CA ALA A 151 37.44 -13.14 -0.01
C ALA A 151 36.45 -14.23 0.45
N GLY A 152 35.34 -14.44 -0.28
CA GLY A 152 34.31 -15.40 0.09
C GLY A 152 32.90 -14.90 -0.20
N SER A 153 31.93 -15.34 0.59
CA SER A 153 30.53 -14.95 0.42
C SER A 153 29.83 -14.73 1.74
N THR A 154 28.75 -13.97 1.71
CA THR A 154 27.84 -13.77 2.85
C THR A 154 26.39 -13.91 2.39
N ILE A 155 25.54 -14.45 3.26
CA ILE A 155 24.11 -14.57 3.03
C ILE A 155 23.41 -13.56 3.94
N VAL A 156 22.52 -12.77 3.36
CA VAL A 156 21.77 -11.75 4.10
C VAL A 156 20.29 -11.95 3.85
N ARG A 157 19.54 -12.18 4.94
CA ARG A 157 18.08 -12.14 4.91
C ARG A 157 17.59 -10.71 4.77
N GLN A 158 16.72 -10.49 3.80
CA GLN A 158 16.17 -9.21 3.41
C GLN A 158 14.69 -9.14 3.77
N HIS A 159 14.30 -8.02 4.37
CA HIS A 159 12.93 -7.52 4.32
C HIS A 159 12.98 -6.15 3.64
N ILE A 160 12.32 -6.02 2.49
CA ILE A 160 12.30 -4.77 1.73
C ILE A 160 10.85 -4.41 1.39
N VAL A 161 10.51 -3.13 1.50
CA VAL A 161 9.20 -2.61 1.09
C VAL A 161 9.39 -1.70 -0.12
N PHE A 162 8.74 -2.04 -1.22
CA PHE A 162 8.73 -1.25 -2.45
C PHE A 162 7.39 -0.55 -2.58
N SER A 163 7.36 0.78 -2.52
CA SER A 163 6.15 1.58 -2.77
C SER A 163 6.14 2.09 -4.21
N PHE A 164 4.95 2.13 -4.80
CA PHE A 164 4.72 2.55 -6.17
C PHE A 164 4.03 3.91 -6.26
N ASN A 165 4.35 4.66 -7.31
CA ASN A 165 3.60 5.85 -7.72
C ASN A 165 2.45 5.46 -8.69
N ASP A 166 1.71 6.47 -9.16
CA ASP A 166 0.56 6.28 -10.06
C ASP A 166 0.95 5.78 -11.47
N ASP A 167 2.23 5.85 -11.85
CA ASP A 167 2.77 5.35 -13.13
C ASP A 167 3.31 3.91 -13.03
N ASP A 168 2.96 3.19 -11.96
CA ASP A 168 3.48 1.86 -11.64
C ASP A 168 5.03 1.82 -11.51
N LYS A 169 5.66 2.93 -11.13
CA LYS A 169 7.11 3.01 -10.84
C LYS A 169 7.39 2.98 -9.35
N ILE A 170 8.49 2.33 -8.97
CA ILE A 170 8.95 2.27 -7.59
C ILE A 170 9.42 3.68 -7.17
N GLN A 171 8.75 4.25 -6.17
CA GLN A 171 9.03 5.60 -5.64
C GLN A 171 9.74 5.59 -4.29
N LYS A 172 9.57 4.53 -3.48
CA LYS A 172 10.29 4.38 -2.20
C LYS A 172 10.72 2.94 -2.02
N VAL A 173 11.95 2.74 -1.58
CA VAL A 173 12.52 1.44 -1.22
C VAL A 173 12.96 1.50 0.22
N PHE A 174 12.28 0.78 1.10
CA PHE A 174 12.64 0.67 2.51
C PHE A 174 13.30 -0.66 2.77
N SER A 175 14.57 -0.64 3.17
CA SER A 175 15.31 -1.86 3.43
C SER A 175 15.52 -2.12 4.92
N TYR A 176 15.41 -3.38 5.31
CA TYR A 176 15.55 -3.87 6.68
C TYR A 176 16.32 -5.19 6.65
N TYR A 177 17.61 -5.13 6.98
CA TYR A 177 18.48 -6.29 7.03
C TYR A 177 19.74 -6.02 7.86
N ASP A 178 20.37 -7.08 8.36
CA ASP A 178 21.65 -6.98 9.04
C ASP A 178 22.78 -6.80 8.00
N ARG A 179 23.48 -5.66 8.09
CA ARG A 179 24.57 -5.30 7.16
C ARG A 179 25.91 -5.92 7.56
N THR A 180 26.02 -6.49 8.75
CA THR A 180 27.30 -6.92 9.35
C THR A 180 28.10 -7.82 8.41
N GLY A 181 27.45 -8.82 7.83
CA GLY A 181 28.11 -9.75 6.89
C GLY A 181 28.64 -9.05 5.62
N ILE A 182 27.93 -8.05 5.11
CA ILE A 182 28.35 -7.31 3.91
C ILE A 182 29.55 -6.42 4.22
N VAL A 183 29.48 -5.70 5.34
CA VAL A 183 30.57 -4.81 5.79
C VAL A 183 31.84 -5.64 6.04
N GLN A 184 31.72 -6.80 6.69
CA GLN A 184 32.86 -7.69 6.93
C GLN A 184 33.44 -8.29 5.64
N LEU A 185 32.58 -8.67 4.69
CA LEU A 185 33.03 -9.28 3.43
C LEU A 185 33.71 -8.28 2.50
N LEU A 186 33.13 -7.10 2.33
CA LEU A 186 33.52 -6.12 1.31
C LEU A 186 34.33 -4.95 1.87
N ASN A 187 34.42 -4.83 3.19
CA ASN A 187 35.08 -3.70 3.87
C ASN A 187 34.54 -2.33 3.39
N VAL A 188 33.22 -2.25 3.12
CA VAL A 188 32.52 -1.04 2.70
C VAL A 188 31.41 -0.67 3.68
N ASP A 189 31.21 0.63 3.91
CA ASP A 189 30.01 1.15 4.56
C ASP A 189 28.96 1.49 3.49
N LEU A 190 27.87 0.72 3.45
CA LEU A 190 26.77 0.95 2.51
C LEU A 190 25.96 2.22 2.79
N SER A 191 26.14 2.88 3.95
CA SER A 191 25.37 4.06 4.34
C SER A 191 26.10 5.39 4.20
N SER A 192 27.37 5.39 3.80
CA SER A 192 28.11 6.63 3.53
C SER A 192 27.71 7.15 2.15
N SER A 193 26.78 8.09 2.11
CA SER A 193 26.62 9.00 0.97
C SER A 193 27.81 9.96 0.99
N ASN A 194 28.77 9.78 0.09
CA ASN A 194 29.68 10.87 -0.27
C ASN A 194 28.88 11.96 -1.00
#